data_AF-A0A7W8ZNG9-F1
#
_entry.id   AF-A0A7W8ZNG9-F1
#
_cell.length_a   1.000
_cell.length_b   1.000
_cell.length_c   1.000
_cell.angle_alpha   90.00
_cell.angle_beta   90.00
_cell.angle_gamma   90.00
#
_symmetry.space_group_name_H-M   'P 1'
#
loop_
_entity.id
_entity.type
_entity.pdbx_description
1 polymer ?
#
loop_
_entity_poly.entity_id
_entity_poly.type
_entity_poly.pdbx_seq_one_letter_code
_entity_poly.pdbx_strand_id
1 'polypeptide(L)'
;MGSLTGKFSKGILGDFIFKAAVWELFKRVLKQCIGKGMVSGRGQAVYSVYIKANASLDSMVEREILSDAVAYSAELSQQEEDCTHEVKLERPGDYDELKPKKNPGNKTHYSTSDLHARMSVKPGKAAAMNYLGQVGVDMESHVITHVEVFRADKWDQQCLPELLPKLVEL
;
A
#
# COMPACT_ATOMS: atom_id res chain seq x y z
N MET A 1 33.11 32.61 9.25
CA MET A 1 31.89 32.42 8.45
C MET A 1 31.91 31.03 7.85
N GLY A 2 31.49 30.02 8.61
CA GLY A 2 31.32 28.65 8.10
C GLY A 2 29.85 28.43 7.80
N SER A 3 29.52 28.31 6.51
CA SER A 3 28.16 28.04 6.05
C SER A 3 27.79 26.58 6.39
N LEU A 4 26.96 26.40 7.42
CA LEU A 4 26.33 25.11 7.72
C LEU A 4 25.19 24.87 6.72
N THR A 5 25.52 24.56 5.48
CA THR A 5 24.57 23.89 4.58
C THR A 5 24.52 22.41 4.94
N GLY A 6 23.86 22.12 6.07
CA GLY A 6 23.48 20.77 6.44
C GLY A 6 22.52 20.24 5.38
N LYS A 7 22.98 19.30 4.56
CA LYS A 7 22.10 18.49 3.73
C LYS A 7 21.17 17.75 4.70
N PHE A 8 19.92 18.19 4.78
CA PHE A 8 18.86 17.40 5.42
C PHE A 8 18.82 16.06 4.69
N SER A 9 19.35 15.01 5.34
CA SER A 9 19.13 13.65 4.88
C SER A 9 17.62 13.44 4.84
N LYS A 10 17.07 13.13 3.67
CA LYS A 10 15.69 12.64 3.50
C LYS A 10 15.55 11.34 4.28
N GLY A 11 15.33 11.46 5.58
CA GLY A 11 15.15 10.35 6.50
C GLY A 11 13.67 10.21 6.85
N ILE A 12 13.30 9.01 7.30
CA ILE A 12 11.95 8.64 7.78
C ILE A 12 11.39 9.68 8.77
N LEU A 13 12.25 10.32 9.56
CA LEU A 13 11.88 11.38 10.49
C LEU A 13 11.43 12.67 9.79
N GLY A 14 12.11 13.05 8.69
CA GLY A 14 11.72 14.21 7.87
C GLY A 14 10.37 13.99 7.19
N ASP A 15 10.13 12.78 6.69
CA ASP A 15 8.85 12.40 6.08
C ASP A 15 7.72 12.37 7.10
N PHE A 16 7.98 11.90 8.32
CA PHE A 16 7.00 11.91 9.41
C PHE A 16 6.63 13.34 9.84
N ILE A 17 7.63 14.20 10.03
CA ILE A 17 7.41 15.60 10.42
C ILE A 17 6.68 16.35 9.30
N PHE A 18 7.05 16.13 8.04
CA PHE A 18 6.37 16.74 6.90
C PHE A 18 4.91 16.29 6.80
N LYS A 19 4.66 14.97 6.92
CA LYS A 19 3.29 14.42 6.92
C LYS A 19 2.46 15.03 8.05
N ALA A 20 3.01 15.10 9.27
CA ALA A 20 2.33 15.70 10.40
C ALA A 20 2.04 17.20 10.15
N ALA A 21 3.01 17.97 9.66
CA ALA A 21 2.84 19.39 9.40
C ALA A 21 1.78 19.69 8.33
N VAL A 22 1.79 18.95 7.21
CA VAL A 22 0.79 19.10 6.14
C VAL A 22 -0.60 18.70 6.66
N TRP A 23 -0.68 17.62 7.44
CA TRP A 23 -1.94 17.16 8.01
C TRP A 23 -2.54 18.15 9.01
N GLU A 24 -1.72 18.71 9.89
CA GLU A 24 -2.17 19.74 10.84
C GLU A 24 -2.62 21.02 10.13
N LEU A 25 -1.93 21.43 9.06
CA LEU A 25 -2.36 22.55 8.24
C LEU A 25 -3.71 22.27 7.58
N PHE A 26 -3.88 21.09 6.98
CA PHE A 26 -5.13 20.67 6.35
C PHE A 26 -6.28 20.70 7.36
N LYS A 27 -6.12 20.09 8.54
CA LYS A 27 -7.10 20.12 9.63
C LYS A 27 -7.45 21.55 10.05
N ARG A 28 -6.46 22.45 10.13
CA ARG A 28 -6.71 23.85 10.50
C ARG A 28 -7.52 24.60 9.45
N VAL A 29 -7.29 24.34 8.17
CA VAL A 29 -8.09 24.91 7.08
C VAL A 29 -9.50 24.31 7.12
N LEU A 30 -9.62 23.00 7.27
CA LEU A 30 -10.91 22.30 7.33
C LEU A 30 -11.78 22.80 8.48
N LYS A 31 -11.20 23.00 9.68
CA LYS A 31 -11.91 23.61 10.82
C LYS A 31 -12.46 25.00 10.52
N GLN A 32 -11.74 25.80 9.73
CA GLN A 32 -12.26 27.11 9.31
C GLN A 32 -13.39 26.98 8.29
N CYS A 33 -13.32 25.99 7.39
CA CYS A 33 -14.41 25.68 6.46
C CYS A 33 -15.68 25.27 7.24
N ILE A 34 -15.53 24.41 8.26
CA ILE A 34 -16.63 23.99 9.14
C ILE A 34 -17.19 25.19 9.89
N GLY A 35 -16.35 26.02 10.51
CA GLY A 35 -16.78 27.21 11.25
C GLY A 35 -17.50 28.25 10.38
N LYS A 36 -17.26 28.25 9.06
CA LYS A 36 -17.97 29.09 8.08
C LYS A 36 -19.21 28.42 7.47
N GLY A 37 -19.56 27.22 7.89
CA GLY A 37 -20.70 26.46 7.34
C GLY A 37 -20.46 25.93 5.92
N MET A 38 -19.20 25.80 5.49
CA MET A 38 -18.84 25.28 4.16
C MET A 38 -18.78 23.74 4.12
N VAL A 39 -19.01 23.05 5.24
CA VAL A 39 -19.02 21.58 5.33
C VAL A 39 -20.29 21.20 6.08
N SER A 40 -21.13 20.36 5.47
CA SER A 40 -22.39 19.91 6.05
C SER A 40 -22.19 18.78 7.05
N GLY A 41 -21.29 17.84 6.73
CA GLY A 41 -21.00 16.64 7.54
C GLY A 41 -22.09 15.56 7.46
N ARG A 42 -23.22 15.81 6.78
CA ARG A 42 -24.36 14.88 6.71
C ARG A 42 -24.09 13.62 5.90
N GLY A 43 -23.27 13.74 4.87
CA GLY A 43 -22.97 12.64 3.98
C GLY A 43 -21.65 12.86 3.28
N GLN A 44 -20.83 11.82 3.25
CA GLN A 44 -19.54 11.86 2.58
C GLN A 44 -19.47 10.79 1.50
N ALA A 45 -18.92 11.17 0.35
CA ALA A 45 -18.55 10.25 -0.70
C ALA A 45 -17.04 10.01 -0.62
N VAL A 46 -16.65 8.75 -0.78
CA VAL A 46 -15.24 8.35 -0.87
C VAL A 46 -14.99 7.83 -2.26
N TYR A 47 -13.93 8.33 -2.90
CA TYR A 47 -13.50 7.86 -4.21
C TYR A 47 -12.02 7.52 -4.22
N SER A 48 -11.68 6.47 -4.96
CA SER A 48 -10.31 5.99 -5.11
C SER A 48 -9.77 6.20 -6.52
N VAL A 49 -8.49 6.57 -6.60
CA VAL A 49 -7.80 6.88 -7.85
C VAL A 49 -6.38 6.35 -7.80
N TYR A 50 -5.91 5.77 -8.90
CA TYR A 50 -4.49 5.42 -9.01
C TYR A 50 -3.67 6.65 -9.33
N ILE A 51 -2.68 6.90 -8.49
CA ILE A 51 -1.68 7.97 -8.64
C ILE A 51 -0.38 7.30 -9.07
N LYS A 52 0.18 7.73 -10.19
CA LYS A 52 1.43 7.16 -10.70
C LYS A 52 2.57 7.44 -9.73
N ALA A 53 3.24 6.37 -9.29
CA ALA A 53 4.42 6.49 -8.47
C ALA A 53 5.64 6.79 -9.35
N ASN A 54 6.66 7.43 -8.76
CA ASN A 54 7.96 7.61 -9.41
C ASN A 54 8.81 6.34 -9.25
N ALA A 55 8.31 5.22 -9.78
CA ALA A 55 8.95 3.92 -9.72
C ALA A 55 8.77 3.16 -11.04
N SER A 56 9.80 2.39 -11.43
CA SER A 56 9.77 1.59 -12.65
C SER A 56 9.34 0.15 -12.36
N LEU A 57 8.66 -0.47 -13.33
CA LEU A 57 8.40 -1.91 -13.32
C LEU A 57 9.67 -2.72 -13.56
N ASP A 58 10.62 -2.17 -14.33
CA ASP A 58 11.85 -2.86 -14.72
C ASP A 58 12.84 -3.00 -13.55
N SER A 59 12.72 -2.13 -12.54
CA SER A 59 13.54 -2.14 -11.33
C SER A 59 12.97 -3.00 -10.20
N MET A 60 11.92 -3.78 -10.47
CA MET A 60 11.33 -4.65 -9.46
C MET A 60 12.24 -5.86 -9.19
N VAL A 61 12.43 -6.15 -7.90
CA VAL A 61 13.27 -7.26 -7.43
C VAL A 61 12.37 -8.36 -6.87
N GLU A 62 12.72 -9.61 -7.19
CA GLU A 62 12.03 -10.79 -6.69
C GLU A 62 12.20 -10.90 -5.16
N ARG A 63 11.12 -11.31 -4.49
CA ARG A 63 11.13 -11.62 -3.07
C ARG A 63 11.71 -13.02 -2.88
N GLU A 64 12.58 -13.17 -1.90
CA GLU A 64 12.97 -14.49 -1.40
C GLU A 64 11.76 -15.09 -0.65
N ILE A 65 10.99 -15.94 -1.34
CA ILE A 65 9.82 -16.64 -0.76
C ILE A 65 10.04 -18.16 -0.73
N LEU A 66 10.88 -18.67 -1.62
CA LEU A 66 11.08 -20.11 -1.81
C LEU A 66 12.10 -20.73 -0.85
N SER A 67 13.06 -19.95 -0.32
CA SER A 67 14.01 -20.41 0.69
C SER A 67 13.30 -20.87 1.96
N ASP A 68 12.25 -20.15 2.36
CA ASP A 68 11.59 -20.33 3.65
C ASP A 68 10.72 -21.59 3.66
N ALA A 69 10.06 -21.93 2.56
CA ALA A 69 9.26 -23.16 2.47
C ALA A 69 10.15 -24.42 2.49
N VAL A 70 11.29 -24.38 1.79
CA VAL A 70 12.26 -25.49 1.79
C VAL A 70 12.91 -25.61 3.17
N ALA A 71 13.35 -24.49 3.76
CA ALA A 71 13.89 -24.46 5.11
C ALA A 71 12.87 -24.95 6.15
N TYR A 72 11.63 -24.46 6.12
CA TYR A 72 10.56 -24.90 7.01
C TYR A 72 10.21 -26.39 6.82
N SER A 73 10.20 -26.89 5.58
CA SER A 73 10.00 -28.32 5.33
C SER A 73 11.15 -29.17 5.88
N ALA A 74 12.39 -28.68 5.77
CA ALA A 74 13.57 -29.35 6.30
C ALA A 74 13.59 -29.33 7.84
N GLU A 75 13.19 -28.21 8.46
CA GLU A 75 13.03 -28.06 9.91
C GLU A 75 11.91 -28.95 10.46
N LEU A 76 10.76 -29.03 9.77
CA LEU A 76 9.67 -29.95 10.12
C LEU A 76 10.12 -31.41 10.05
N SER A 77 10.80 -31.82 8.98
CA SER A 77 11.32 -33.18 8.86
C SER A 77 12.38 -33.52 9.92
N GLN A 78 13.07 -32.52 10.48
CA GLN A 78 13.99 -32.69 11.61
C GLN A 78 13.28 -32.74 12.97
N GLN A 79 12.09 -32.14 13.11
CA GLN A 79 11.24 -32.25 14.30
C GLN A 79 10.36 -33.51 14.30
N GLU A 80 10.14 -34.14 13.15
CA GLU A 80 9.33 -35.36 13.00
C GLU A 80 10.03 -36.65 13.47
N GLU A 81 11.22 -36.57 14.08
CA GLU A 81 11.89 -37.73 14.69
C GLU A 81 11.15 -38.29 15.93
N ASP A 82 9.98 -37.75 16.33
CA ASP A 82 9.23 -38.23 17.51
C ASP A 82 7.73 -38.53 17.33
N CYS A 83 7.13 -38.55 16.13
CA CYS A 83 5.78 -39.11 15.95
C CYS A 83 5.49 -39.56 14.50
N THR A 84 5.38 -40.87 14.29
CA THR A 84 4.96 -41.50 13.02
C THR A 84 3.47 -41.30 12.76
N HIS A 85 3.11 -40.38 11.85
CA HIS A 85 1.86 -40.47 11.10
C HIS A 85 2.09 -40.03 9.64
N GLU A 86 2.18 -41.02 8.75
CA GLU A 86 2.26 -40.79 7.30
C GLU A 86 0.95 -40.20 6.76
N VAL A 87 0.94 -38.91 6.43
CA VAL A 87 -0.11 -38.33 5.58
C VAL A 87 0.34 -38.44 4.13
N LYS A 88 -0.17 -39.45 3.41
CA LYS A 88 -0.02 -39.55 1.96
C LYS A 88 -0.84 -38.44 1.28
N LEU A 89 -0.18 -37.35 0.93
CA LEU A 89 -0.67 -36.41 -0.07
C LEU A 89 -0.51 -37.06 -1.45
N GLU A 90 -1.57 -37.68 -1.97
CA GLU A 90 -1.64 -38.03 -3.38
C GLU A 90 -1.60 -36.74 -4.21
N ARG A 91 -0.45 -36.48 -4.84
CA ARG A 91 -0.25 -35.34 -5.73
C ARG A 91 -0.97 -35.61 -7.05
N PRO A 92 -2.10 -34.94 -7.35
CA PRO A 92 -2.77 -35.15 -8.62
C PRO A 92 -2.08 -34.28 -9.68
N GLY A 93 -1.41 -34.92 -10.62
CA GLY A 93 -1.06 -34.33 -11.90
C GLY A 93 0.38 -33.85 -12.05
N ASP A 94 0.90 -34.09 -13.24
CA ASP A 94 2.18 -33.64 -13.77
C ASP A 94 2.12 -32.13 -14.03
N TYR A 95 2.51 -31.33 -13.03
CA TYR A 95 2.62 -29.86 -13.12
C TYR A 95 4.06 -29.36 -13.24
N ASP A 96 5.05 -30.26 -13.33
CA ASP A 96 6.47 -29.90 -13.41
C ASP A 96 6.87 -29.29 -14.78
N GLU A 97 6.05 -29.43 -15.81
CA GLU A 97 6.34 -28.90 -17.16
C GLU A 97 5.70 -27.54 -17.48
N LEU A 98 4.84 -27.01 -16.60
CA LEU A 98 4.29 -25.67 -16.80
C LEU A 98 5.31 -24.63 -16.39
N LYS A 99 6.11 -24.14 -17.36
CA LYS A 99 6.98 -22.98 -17.17
C LYS A 99 6.18 -21.88 -16.46
N PRO A 100 6.52 -21.48 -15.22
CA PRO A 100 5.78 -20.45 -14.54
C PRO A 100 5.87 -19.18 -15.39
N LYS A 101 4.72 -18.60 -15.76
CA LYS A 101 4.70 -17.28 -16.41
C LYS A 101 5.35 -16.30 -15.43
N LYS A 102 6.62 -15.96 -15.65
CA LYS A 102 7.42 -15.00 -14.87
C LYS A 102 6.94 -13.56 -15.12
N ASN A 103 5.65 -13.31 -14.97
CA ASN A 103 5.15 -11.95 -14.95
C ASN A 103 5.32 -11.44 -13.51
N PRO A 104 6.11 -10.38 -13.29
CA PRO A 104 6.35 -9.89 -11.95
C PRO A 104 5.03 -9.38 -11.36
N GLY A 105 4.68 -9.85 -10.17
CA GLY A 105 3.45 -9.51 -9.46
C GLY A 105 3.75 -8.92 -8.09
N ASN A 106 2.79 -8.23 -7.46
CA ASN A 106 3.00 -7.63 -6.13
C ASN A 106 3.35 -8.65 -5.03
N LYS A 107 2.94 -9.93 -5.21
CA LYS A 107 3.26 -11.02 -4.29
C LYS A 107 4.69 -11.54 -4.48
N THR A 108 5.21 -11.52 -5.69
CA THR A 108 6.52 -12.11 -6.04
C THR A 108 7.62 -11.07 -6.11
N HIS A 109 7.29 -9.80 -6.36
CA HIS A 109 8.27 -8.74 -6.56
C HIS A 109 7.93 -7.51 -5.72
N TYR A 110 8.93 -6.66 -5.50
CA TYR A 110 8.77 -5.34 -4.90
C TYR A 110 9.70 -4.33 -5.59
N SER A 111 9.33 -3.05 -5.53
CA SER A 111 10.16 -1.98 -6.07
C SER A 111 11.21 -1.57 -5.05
N THR A 112 12.46 -1.47 -5.48
CA THR A 112 13.59 -0.94 -4.69
C THR A 112 13.64 0.58 -4.71
N SER A 113 13.14 1.21 -5.77
CA SER A 113 13.08 2.67 -5.89
C SER A 113 12.01 3.28 -4.97
N ASP A 114 10.96 2.51 -4.69
CA ASP A 114 9.85 2.92 -3.83
C ASP A 114 9.18 1.68 -3.21
N LEU A 115 9.40 1.49 -1.92
CA LEU A 115 8.92 0.32 -1.17
C LEU A 115 7.39 0.31 -0.97
N HIS A 116 6.72 1.45 -1.13
CA HIS A 116 5.27 1.59 -0.92
C HIS A 116 4.48 1.56 -2.23
N ALA A 117 5.10 1.88 -3.37
CA ALA A 117 4.45 1.75 -4.68
C ALA A 117 4.12 0.30 -5.02
N ARG A 118 2.94 0.05 -5.61
CA ARG A 118 2.53 -1.29 -6.04
C ARG A 118 2.12 -1.31 -7.50
N MET A 119 2.37 -2.42 -8.17
CA MET A 119 1.92 -2.63 -9.54
C MET A 119 0.40 -2.67 -9.56
N SER A 120 -0.22 -1.91 -10.45
CA SER A 120 -1.65 -2.04 -10.73
C SER A 120 -1.90 -2.03 -12.23
N VAL A 121 -3.01 -2.65 -12.62
CA VAL A 121 -3.46 -2.78 -14.01
C VAL A 121 -4.87 -2.21 -14.07
N LYS A 122 -5.12 -1.32 -15.03
CA LYS A 122 -6.45 -0.82 -15.36
C LYS A 122 -6.88 -1.37 -16.72
N PRO A 123 -8.16 -1.70 -16.93
CA PRO A 123 -8.65 -2.10 -18.25
C PRO A 123 -8.25 -1.07 -19.32
N GLY A 124 -7.65 -1.54 -20.41
CA GLY A 124 -7.19 -0.69 -21.51
C GLY A 124 -5.92 0.12 -21.25
N LYS A 125 -5.23 -0.06 -20.12
CA LYS A 125 -3.95 0.62 -19.81
C LYS A 125 -2.86 -0.39 -19.46
N ALA A 126 -1.62 -0.05 -19.83
CA ALA A 126 -0.44 -0.81 -19.41
C ALA A 126 -0.32 -0.81 -17.88
N ALA A 127 0.24 -1.91 -17.35
CA ALA A 127 0.60 -1.98 -15.94
C ALA A 127 1.55 -0.83 -15.57
N ALA A 128 1.44 -0.32 -14.35
CA ALA A 128 2.35 0.68 -13.82
C ALA A 128 2.47 0.57 -12.30
N MET A 129 3.55 1.14 -11.77
CA MET A 129 3.71 1.34 -10.33
C MET A 129 2.86 2.53 -9.90
N ASN A 130 1.93 2.29 -8.97
CA ASN A 130 0.97 3.28 -8.52
C ASN A 130 0.82 3.25 -7.01
N TYR A 131 0.22 4.31 -6.49
CA TYR A 131 -0.47 4.33 -5.22
C TYR A 131 -1.98 4.38 -5.43
N LEU A 132 -2.75 3.97 -4.42
CA LEU A 132 -4.19 4.17 -4.37
C LEU A 132 -4.47 5.43 -3.55
N GLY A 133 -4.68 6.56 -4.22
CA GLY A 133 -5.21 7.75 -3.56
C GLY A 133 -6.68 7.55 -3.21
N GLN A 134 -7.09 7.94 -2.02
CA GLN A 134 -8.48 8.03 -1.60
C GLN A 134 -8.81 9.47 -1.21
N VAL A 135 -9.96 9.94 -1.67
CA VAL A 135 -10.45 11.30 -1.40
C VAL A 135 -11.86 11.20 -0.81
N GLY A 136 -12.06 11.84 0.33
CA GLY A 136 -13.34 12.06 0.97
C GLY A 136 -13.89 13.43 0.61
N VAL A 137 -15.17 13.51 0.24
CA VAL A 137 -15.85 14.74 -0.16
C VAL A 137 -17.20 14.84 0.54
N ASP A 138 -17.49 16.01 1.11
CA ASP A 138 -18.83 16.34 1.59
C ASP A 138 -19.79 16.42 0.40
N MET A 139 -20.86 15.62 0.42
CA MET A 139 -21.75 15.50 -0.73
C MET A 139 -22.59 16.75 -0.98
N GLU A 140 -22.81 17.59 0.02
CA GLU A 140 -23.68 18.75 -0.08
C GLU A 140 -22.92 20.01 -0.47
N SER A 141 -21.77 20.24 0.14
CA SER A 141 -20.94 21.42 -0.14
C SER A 141 -19.85 21.16 -1.17
N HIS A 142 -19.67 19.91 -1.60
CA HIS A 142 -18.62 19.46 -2.53
C HIS A 142 -17.20 19.84 -2.08
N VAL A 143 -17.01 19.97 -0.77
CA VAL A 143 -15.71 20.26 -0.16
C VAL A 143 -14.96 18.97 0.13
N ILE A 144 -13.67 18.94 -0.22
CA ILE A 144 -12.78 17.83 0.14
C ILE A 144 -12.52 17.88 1.65
N THR A 145 -12.92 16.83 2.34
CA THR A 145 -12.83 16.67 3.79
C THR A 145 -11.65 15.80 4.20
N HIS A 146 -11.16 14.94 3.31
CA HIS A 146 -10.03 14.05 3.59
C HIS A 146 -9.29 13.65 2.32
N VAL A 147 -7.97 13.49 2.42
CA VAL A 147 -7.13 12.94 1.35
C VAL A 147 -6.08 12.05 1.97
N GLU A 148 -5.96 10.83 1.46
CA GLU A 148 -4.94 9.89 1.90
C GLU A 148 -4.49 8.98 0.76
N VAL A 149 -3.34 8.35 0.94
CA VAL A 149 -2.76 7.45 -0.04
C VAL A 149 -2.51 6.10 0.62
N PHE A 150 -3.00 5.05 -0.04
CA PHE A 150 -2.79 3.66 0.28
C PHE A 150 -1.95 2.99 -0.80
N ARG A 151 -1.59 1.74 -0.56
CA ARG A 151 -0.89 0.92 -1.56
C ARG A 151 -1.86 0.48 -2.64
N ALA A 152 -1.41 0.47 -3.89
CA ALA A 152 -2.26 0.16 -5.05
C ALA A 152 -2.74 -1.29 -5.14
N ASP A 153 -2.23 -2.19 -4.29
CA ASP A 153 -2.68 -3.58 -4.14
C ASP A 153 -3.94 -3.71 -3.26
N LYS A 154 -4.32 -2.66 -2.52
CA LYS A 154 -5.54 -2.66 -1.70
C LYS A 154 -6.79 -2.35 -2.52
N TRP A 155 -7.93 -2.84 -2.04
CA TRP A 155 -9.27 -2.47 -2.51
C TRP A 155 -9.93 -1.50 -1.55
N ASP A 156 -10.91 -0.74 -2.02
CA ASP A 156 -11.56 0.31 -1.21
C ASP A 156 -12.17 -0.23 0.08
N GLN A 157 -12.81 -1.39 0.03
CA GLN A 157 -13.35 -2.09 1.20
C GLN A 157 -12.29 -2.41 2.27
N GLN A 158 -11.03 -2.61 1.86
CA GLN A 158 -9.92 -2.90 2.77
C GLN A 158 -9.33 -1.64 3.40
N CYS A 159 -9.48 -0.48 2.74
CA CYS A 159 -9.04 0.80 3.27
C CYS A 159 -10.09 1.45 4.18
N LEU A 160 -11.37 1.08 4.02
CA LEU A 160 -12.49 1.69 4.72
C LEU A 160 -12.35 1.70 6.26
N PRO A 161 -11.92 0.62 6.95
CA PRO A 161 -11.77 0.64 8.41
C PRO A 161 -10.74 1.66 8.90
N GLU A 162 -9.69 1.92 8.12
CA GLU A 162 -8.66 2.91 8.45
C GLU A 162 -9.12 4.33 8.12
N LEU A 163 -9.98 4.47 7.10
CA LEU A 163 -10.50 5.74 6.62
C LEU A 163 -11.64 6.29 7.49
N LEU A 164 -12.59 5.43 7.91
CA LEU A 164 -13.82 5.85 8.57
C LEU A 164 -13.60 6.72 9.83
N PRO A 165 -12.71 6.37 10.77
CA PRO A 165 -12.48 7.22 11.95
C PRO A 165 -12.04 8.63 11.58
N LYS A 166 -11.26 8.77 10.50
CA LYS A 166 -10.74 10.06 10.01
C LYS A 166 -11.82 10.93 9.36
N LEU A 167 -12.88 10.31 8.83
CA LEU A 167 -14.03 11.01 8.22
C LEU A 167 -15.11 11.38 9.25
N VAL A 168 -15.23 10.63 10.34
CA VAL A 168 -16.25 10.86 11.38
C VAL A 168 -15.80 11.95 12.37
N GLU A 169 -14.50 12.12 12.59
CA GLU A 169 -13.92 13.12 13.50
C GLU A 169 -13.76 14.52 12.89
N LEU A 170 -14.65 14.92 11.96
CA LEU A 170 -14.63 16.26 11.35
C LEU A 170 -14.92 17.39 12.35
#